data_AF-A0A7C3Y844-F1
#
_entry.id   AF-A0A7C3Y844-F1
#
_cell.length_a   1.000
_cell.length_b   1.000
_cell.length_c   1.000
_cell.angle_alpha   90.00
_cell.angle_beta   90.00
_cell.angle_gamma   90.00
#
_symmetry.space_group_name_H-M   'P 1'
#
loop_
_entity.id
_entity.type
_entity.pdbx_description
1 polymer ?
#
loop_
_entity_poly.entity_id
_entity_poly.type
_entity_poly.pdbx_seq_one_letter_code
_entity_poly.pdbx_strand_id
1 'polypeptide(L)' 'MEERERQKQIVREFMKRWGERFELCSRYIEDFKIPRILINRNLSPQEFKKLWNELVEEIKKEETHRGEIKEA' A
#
# COMPACT_ATOMS: atom_id res chain seq x y z
N MET A 1 13.47 0.15 10.82
CA MET A 1 13.19 1.13 9.73
C MET A 1 13.01 0.42 8.38
N GLU A 2 13.80 -0.61 8.06
CA GLU A 2 13.75 -1.30 6.75
C GLU A 2 12.44 -2.06 6.45
N GLU A 3 11.78 -2.64 7.46
CA GLU A 3 10.56 -3.43 7.21
C GLU A 3 9.40 -2.57 6.70
N ARG A 4 9.23 -1.35 7.23
CA ARG A 4 8.16 -0.44 6.81
C ARG A 4 8.37 0.04 5.36
N GLU A 5 9.61 0.39 5.00
CA GLU A 5 9.96 0.78 3.64
C GLU A 5 9.73 -0.39 2.66
N ARG A 6 10.08 -1.62 3.04
CA ARG A 6 9.79 -2.83 2.26
C ARG A 6 8.29 -3.01 2.04
N GLN A 7 7.47 -2.83 3.08
CA GLN A 7 6.01 -2.89 2.97
C GLN A 7 5.47 -1.81 2.01
N LYS A 8 5.98 -0.58 2.11
CA LYS A 8 5.61 0.50 1.18
C LYS A 8 5.99 0.18 -0.26
N GLN A 9 7.18 -0.39 -0.51
CA GLN A 9 7.58 -0.83 -1.84
C GLN A 9 6.63 -1.87 -2.43
N ILE A 10 6.19 -2.84 -1.63
CA ILE A 10 5.20 -3.84 -2.06
C ILE A 10 3.90 -3.15 -2.46
N VAL A 11 3.39 -2.22 -1.64
CA VAL A 11 2.17 -1.47 -1.95
C VAL A 11 2.33 -0.63 -3.22
N ARG A 12 3.48 0.04 -3.41
CA ARG A 12 3.79 0.80 -4.64
C ARG A 12 3.76 -0.09 -5.89
N GLU A 13 4.30 -1.30 -5.81
CA GLU A 13 4.25 -2.26 -6.92
C GLU A 13 2.82 -2.69 -7.24
N PHE A 14 1.98 -2.91 -6.22
CA PHE A 14 0.56 -3.18 -6.42
C PHE A 14 -0.20 -1.97 -7.00
N MET A 15 0.11 -0.75 -6.56
CA MET A 15 -0.44 0.49 -7.13
C MET A 15 -0.11 0.60 -8.62
N LYS A 16 1.14 0.38 -9.01
CA LYS A 16 1.55 0.38 -10.42
C LYS A 16 0.88 -0.73 -11.23
N ARG A 17 0.82 -1.94 -10.68
CA ARG A 17 0.29 -3.12 -11.38
C ARG A 17 -1.22 -3.06 -11.58
N TRP A 18 -1.96 -2.55 -10.59
CA TRP A 18 -3.41 -2.43 -10.68
C TRP A 18 -3.85 -1.12 -11.33
N GLY A 19 -3.02 -0.08 -11.33
CA GLY A 19 -3.30 1.21 -11.96
C GLY A 19 -4.63 1.77 -11.46
N GLU A 20 -5.53 2.09 -12.40
CA GLU A 20 -6.87 2.63 -12.11
C GLU A 20 -7.75 1.67 -11.28
N ARG A 21 -7.49 0.35 -11.36
CA ARG A 21 -8.21 -0.65 -10.58
C ARG A 21 -7.73 -0.75 -9.14
N PHE A 22 -6.65 -0.05 -8.78
CA PHE A 22 -6.05 -0.13 -7.46
C PHE A 22 -7.07 0.19 -6.37
N GLU A 23 -7.87 1.25 -6.54
CA GLU A 23 -8.83 1.66 -5.52
C GLU A 23 -9.90 0.58 -5.28
N LEU A 24 -10.39 -0.04 -6.34
CA LEU A 24 -11.34 -1.14 -6.26
C LEU A 24 -10.70 -2.37 -5.59
N CYS A 25 -9.50 -2.77 -6.01
CA CYS A 25 -8.79 -3.90 -5.41
C CYS A 25 -8.44 -3.66 -3.94
N SER A 26 -8.08 -2.43 -3.59
CA SER A 26 -7.73 -2.01 -2.23
C SER A 26 -8.94 -2.09 -1.28
N ARG A 27 -10.16 -1.88 -1.76
CA ARG A 27 -11.38 -2.01 -0.94
C ARG A 27 -11.60 -3.45 -0.44
N TYR A 28 -11.23 -4.43 -1.25
CA TYR A 28 -11.36 -5.87 -0.97
C TYR A 28 -10.04 -6.53 -0.58
N ILE A 29 -9.03 -5.75 -0.17
CA ILE A 29 -7.66 -6.23 0.05
C ILE A 29 -7.56 -7.36 1.08
N GLU A 30 -8.50 -7.42 2.02
CA GLU A 30 -8.58 -8.43 3.07
C GLU A 30 -8.82 -9.85 2.53
N ASP A 31 -9.47 -9.98 1.37
CA ASP A 31 -9.69 -11.25 0.67
C ASP A 31 -8.45 -11.73 -0.10
N PHE A 32 -7.48 -10.84 -0.37
CA PHE A 32 -6.28 -11.18 -1.14
C PHE A 32 -5.20 -11.80 -0.24
N LYS A 33 -4.93 -13.09 -0.44
CA LYS A 33 -3.90 -13.83 0.30
C LYS A 33 -2.47 -13.38 -0.04
N ILE A 34 -2.20 -13.07 -1.32
CA ILE A 34 -0.83 -12.75 -1.78
C ILE A 34 -0.30 -11.44 -1.16
N PRO A 35 -1.00 -10.30 -1.23
CA PRO A 35 -0.56 -9.06 -0.60
C PRO A 35 -0.33 -9.21 0.90
N ARG A 36 -1.23 -9.94 1.59
CA ARG A 36 -1.11 -10.23 3.02
C ARG A 36 0.16 -11.00 3.35
N ILE A 37 0.47 -12.06 2.60
CA ILE A 37 1.68 -12.87 2.81
C ILE A 37 2.95 -12.05 2.58
N LEU A 38 2.96 -11.21 1.54
CA LEU A 38 4.12 -10.40 1.18
C LEU A 38 4.42 -9.30 2.22
N ILE A 39 3.37 -8.68 2.78
CA ILE A 39 3.49 -7.59 3.75
C ILE A 39 3.67 -8.13 5.17
N ASN A 40 2.76 -8.99 5.62
CA ASN A 40 2.84 -9.66 6.91
C ASN A 40 1.86 -10.84 7.00
N ARG A 41 2.39 -12.06 6.89
CA ARG A 41 1.59 -13.30 6.90
C ARG A 41 0.84 -13.57 8.20
N ASN A 42 1.24 -12.94 9.31
CA ASN A 42 0.69 -13.20 10.64
C ASN A 42 -0.54 -12.34 10.96
N LEU A 43 -0.87 -11.36 10.13
CA LEU A 43 -2.00 -10.47 10.36
C LEU A 43 -3.32 -11.13 9.99
N SER A 44 -4.35 -10.89 10.79
CA SER A 44 -5.73 -11.18 10.44
C SER A 44 -6.16 -10.33 9.24
N PRO A 45 -7.16 -10.74 8.43
CA PRO A 45 -7.65 -9.95 7.29
C PRO A 45 -7.97 -8.49 7.66
N GLN A 46 -8.62 -8.27 8.80
CA GLN A 46 -8.96 -6.93 9.29
C GLN A 46 -7.74 -6.10 9.69
N GLU A 47 -6.75 -6.72 10.36
CA GLU A 47 -5.50 -6.05 10.75
C GLU A 47 -4.66 -5.70 9.51
N PHE A 48 -4.62 -6.61 8.55
CA PHE A 48 -3.96 -6.37 7.27
C PHE A 48 -4.62 -5.23 6.49
N LYS A 49 -5.96 -5.16 6.45
CA LYS A 49 -6.68 -4.05 5.82
C LYS A 49 -6.33 -2.71 6.45
N LYS A 50 -6.24 -2.64 7.78
CA LYS A 50 -5.81 -1.42 8.49
C LYS A 50 -4.39 -1.03 8.09
N LEU A 51 -3.44 -1.96 8.21
CA LEU A 51 -2.04 -1.72 7.84
C LEU A 51 -1.91 -1.29 6.37
N TRP A 52 -2.63 -1.94 5.48
CA TRP A 52 -2.64 -1.60 4.06
C TRP A 52 -3.10 -0.17 3.82
N ASN A 53 -4.22 0.24 4.44
CA ASN A 53 -4.72 1.61 4.31
C ASN A 53 -3.72 2.64 4.87
N GLU A 54 -3.10 2.37 6.03
CA GLU A 54 -2.06 3.23 6.59
C GLU A 54 -0.88 3.40 5.61
N LEU A 55 -0.38 2.30 5.05
CA LEU A 55 0.71 2.33 4.07
C LEU A 55 0.33 3.12 2.82
N VAL A 56 -0.89 2.96 2.32
CA VAL A 56 -1.40 3.70 1.15
C VAL A 56 -1.49 5.20 1.45
N GLU A 57 -1.99 5.58 2.62
CA GLU A 57 -2.05 6.99 3.01
C GLU A 57 -0.66 7.61 3.17
N GLU A 58 0.28 6.90 3.78
CA GLU A 58 1.67 7.34 3.88
C GLU A 58 2.29 7.55 2.49
N ILE A 59 2.15 6.57 1.58
CA ILE A 59 2.67 6.67 0.22
C ILE A 59 2.05 7.86 -0.52
N LYS A 60 0.73 8.05 -0.42
CA LYS A 60 0.05 9.18 -1.05
C LYS A 60 0.59 10.52 -0.52
N LYS A 61 0.76 10.67 0.79
CA LYS A 61 1.34 11.89 1.38
C LYS A 61 2.77 12.15 0.87
N GLU A 62 3.60 11.11 0.81
CA GLU A 62 4.97 11.22 0.28
C GLU A 62 5.01 11.58 -1.21
N GLU A 63 4.13 10.98 -2.02
CA GLU A 63 4.05 11.22 -3.46
C GLU A 63 3.49 12.61 -3.78
N THR A 64 2.43 13.05 -3.08
CA THR A 64 1.91 14.42 -3.21
C THR A 64 2.99 15.44 -2.87
N HIS A 65 3.70 15.25 -1.75
CA HIS A 65 4.77 16.18 -1.34
C HIS A 65 5.93 16.22 -2.35
N ARG A 66 6.28 15.08 -2.96
CA ARG A 66 7.29 15.02 -4.05
C ARG A 66 6.81 15.65 -5.35
N GLY A 67 5.52 15.61 -5.64
CA GLY A 67 4.91 16.30 -6.79
C GLY A 67 4.98 17.81 -6.63
N GLU A 68 4.61 18.32 -5.45
CA GLU A 68 4.63 19.76 -5.14
C GLU A 68 6.06 20.36 -5.22
N ILE A 69 7.10 19.60 -4.85
CA ILE A 69 8.50 20.05 -4.93
C ILE A 69 9.01 20.13 -6.39
N LYS A 70 8.37 19.44 -7.34
CA LYS A 70 8.77 19.48 -8.76
C LYS A 70 8.09 20.60 -9.55
N GLU A 71 7.02 21.20 -9.02
CA GLU A 71 6.29 22.31 -9.64
C GLU A 71 6.65 23.69 -9.06
N ALA A 72 7.61 23.76 -8.13
CA ALA A 72 8.17 25.01 -7.58
C ALA A 72 9.56 25.30 -8.15
#